data_AF-A0A2D7MHN2-F1
#
_entry.id   AF-A0A2D7MHN2-F1
#
_cell.length_a   1.000
_cell.length_b   1.000
_cell.length_c   1.000
_cell.angle_alpha   90.00
_cell.angle_beta   90.00
_cell.angle_gamma   90.00
#
_symmetry.space_group_name_H-M   'P 1'
#
loop_
_entity.id
_entity.type
_entity.pdbx_description
1 polymer ?
#
loop_
_entity_poly.entity_id
_entity_poly.type
_entity_poly.pdbx_seq_one_letter_code
_entity_poly.pdbx_strand_id
1 'polypeptide(L)'
;MNKILLIGLINSILLSQSIPFIKGVDISMLDQIEDNSGIFYDNGIEIDPIPFFKSRGVNTVRLKIWHTPIMGYNNIESTLEMAERIKQSELDFLLNFHYSDTWSDPSNQEKPLAWQNLNFENLCDSIRQYSYHVITKLKNQNTLPNFVQVGNETDCGILWPDGYVCGESNNEAQWDNLRALFIHAIEGINLALDSNATSDNMISLKNL
;
A
#
# COMPACT_ATOMS: atom_id res chain seq x y z
N MET A 1 46.27 9.87 46.59
CA MET A 1 44.84 9.91 46.18
C MET A 1 44.78 10.01 44.67
N ASN A 2 44.69 8.88 43.96
CA ASN A 2 44.46 8.89 42.51
C ASN A 2 43.09 8.29 42.23
N LYS A 3 42.13 9.16 41.91
CA LYS A 3 40.79 8.78 41.46
C LYS A 3 40.89 8.28 40.02
N ILE A 4 40.64 7.00 39.81
CA ILE A 4 40.44 6.43 38.47
C ILE A 4 39.02 6.80 38.05
N LEU A 5 38.91 7.60 36.99
CA LEU A 5 37.65 7.98 36.37
C LEU A 5 37.22 6.84 35.43
N LEU A 6 36.17 6.10 35.79
CA LEU A 6 35.55 5.11 34.90
C LEU A 6 34.52 5.83 34.01
N ILE A 7 34.85 6.03 32.73
CA ILE A 7 33.89 6.49 31.72
C ILE A 7 33.18 5.24 31.19
N GLY A 8 31.93 5.06 31.60
CA GLY A 8 31.07 4.01 31.05
C GLY A 8 30.55 4.43 29.67
N LEU A 9 30.99 3.74 28.61
CA LEU A 9 30.30 3.77 27.33
C LEU A 9 29.01 2.96 27.47
N ILE A 10 27.86 3.64 27.42
CA ILE A 10 26.57 2.98 27.17
C ILE A 10 26.54 2.68 25.66
N ASN A 11 26.85 1.43 25.29
CA ASN A 11 26.52 0.93 23.95
C ASN A 11 25.00 0.77 23.88
N SER A 12 24.31 1.74 23.28
CA SER A 12 22.96 1.55 22.79
C SER A 12 23.01 0.55 21.63
N ILE A 13 22.85 -0.73 21.95
CA ILE A 13 22.61 -1.75 20.94
C ILE A 13 21.25 -1.43 20.33
N LEU A 14 21.26 -0.80 19.15
CA LEU A 14 20.12 -0.80 18.25
C LEU A 14 19.85 -2.25 17.87
N LEU A 15 18.97 -2.91 18.61
CA LEU A 15 18.42 -4.19 18.20
C LEU A 15 17.66 -3.92 16.89
N SER A 16 18.26 -4.30 15.77
CA SER A 16 17.53 -4.41 14.50
C SER A 16 16.46 -5.48 14.70
N GLN A 17 15.24 -5.05 15.00
CA GLN A 17 14.10 -5.94 15.15
C GLN A 17 13.81 -6.50 13.76
N SER A 18 14.08 -7.80 13.57
CA SER A 18 13.73 -8.48 12.33
C SER A 18 12.23 -8.39 12.13
N ILE A 19 11.80 -8.08 10.89
CA ILE A 19 10.38 -8.20 10.55
C ILE A 19 10.04 -9.68 10.73
N PRO A 20 9.03 -10.02 11.54
CA PRO A 20 8.58 -11.40 11.64
C PRO A 20 8.12 -11.88 10.26
N PHE A 21 8.19 -13.20 10.02
CA PHE A 21 7.67 -13.77 8.78
C PHE A 21 6.21 -13.34 8.55
N ILE A 22 5.92 -12.80 7.36
CA ILE A 22 4.59 -12.30 7.01
C ILE A 22 3.69 -13.50 6.69
N LYS A 23 2.65 -13.67 7.49
CA LYS A 23 1.52 -14.59 7.27
C LYS A 23 0.34 -13.72 6.86
N GLY A 24 0.30 -13.44 5.56
CA GLY A 24 -0.64 -12.50 4.96
C GLY A 24 -1.94 -13.14 4.47
N VAL A 25 -3.01 -12.35 4.43
CA VAL A 25 -4.20 -12.65 3.62
C VAL A 25 -4.60 -11.38 2.85
N ASP A 26 -5.21 -11.54 1.67
CA ASP A 26 -5.87 -10.45 0.95
C ASP A 26 -7.37 -10.52 1.21
N ILE A 27 -7.95 -9.46 1.79
CA ILE A 27 -9.39 -9.38 2.09
C ILE A 27 -10.08 -8.25 1.31
N SER A 28 -9.51 -7.82 0.19
CA SER A 28 -10.01 -6.64 -0.54
C SER A 28 -11.41 -6.78 -1.14
N MET A 29 -12.09 -7.90 -0.92
CA MET A 29 -13.47 -8.14 -1.35
C MET A 29 -14.39 -8.40 -0.16
N LEU A 30 -13.88 -8.33 1.07
CA LEU A 30 -14.62 -8.72 2.26
C LEU A 30 -15.82 -7.81 2.51
N ASP A 31 -15.64 -6.49 2.41
CA ASP A 31 -16.71 -5.49 2.47
C ASP A 31 -17.81 -5.79 1.43
N GLN A 32 -17.41 -6.06 0.18
CA GLN A 32 -18.35 -6.43 -0.87
C GLN A 32 -19.11 -7.73 -0.56
N ILE A 33 -18.44 -8.74 0.00
CA ILE A 33 -19.09 -10.00 0.36
C ILE A 33 -20.11 -9.76 1.49
N GLU A 34 -19.74 -9.02 2.53
CA GLU A 34 -20.60 -8.71 3.68
C GLU A 34 -21.83 -7.88 3.24
N ASP A 35 -21.63 -6.85 2.42
CA ASP A 35 -22.72 -6.04 1.85
C ASP A 35 -23.70 -6.86 1.01
N ASN A 36 -23.21 -7.91 0.35
CA ASN A 36 -24.02 -8.85 -0.42
C ASN A 36 -24.55 -10.03 0.44
N SER A 37 -24.73 -9.80 1.75
CA SER A 37 -25.27 -10.77 2.71
C SER A 37 -24.41 -12.02 2.91
N GLY A 38 -23.11 -11.93 2.60
CA GLY A 38 -22.14 -12.97 2.92
C GLY A 38 -21.92 -13.05 4.43
N ILE A 39 -22.01 -14.26 4.97
CA ILE A 39 -21.78 -14.54 6.39
C ILE A 39 -20.74 -15.65 6.51
N PHE A 40 -19.81 -15.51 7.45
CA PHE A 40 -18.71 -16.44 7.65
C PHE A 40 -18.90 -17.25 8.93
N TYR A 41 -18.51 -18.53 8.88
CA TYR A 41 -18.69 -19.46 10.00
C TYR A 41 -17.41 -20.26 10.28
N ASP A 42 -17.15 -20.54 11.56
CA ASP A 42 -16.22 -21.57 12.02
C ASP A 42 -17.00 -22.58 12.88
N ASN A 43 -17.01 -23.85 12.48
CA ASN A 43 -17.75 -24.93 13.16
C ASN A 43 -19.25 -24.60 13.42
N GLY A 44 -19.89 -23.91 12.48
CA GLY A 44 -21.30 -23.51 12.58
C GLY A 44 -21.57 -22.29 13.47
N ILE A 45 -20.52 -21.65 13.99
CA ILE A 45 -20.61 -20.39 14.74
C ILE A 45 -20.23 -19.25 13.81
N GLU A 46 -21.08 -18.22 13.73
CA GLU A 46 -20.81 -17.02 12.95
C GLU A 46 -19.59 -16.27 13.50
N ILE A 47 -18.74 -15.76 12.60
CA ILE A 47 -17.49 -15.08 12.93
C ILE A 47 -17.31 -13.81 12.10
N ASP A 48 -16.58 -12.83 12.65
CA ASP A 48 -15.93 -11.80 11.83
C ASP A 48 -14.59 -12.37 11.31
N PRO A 49 -14.36 -12.39 9.98
CA PRO A 49 -13.14 -12.95 9.40
C PRO A 49 -11.84 -12.29 9.88
N ILE A 50 -11.81 -10.99 10.15
CA ILE A 50 -10.56 -10.26 10.45
C ILE A 50 -9.95 -10.70 11.80
N PRO A 51 -10.66 -10.60 12.95
CA PRO A 51 -10.15 -11.10 14.22
C PRO A 51 -10.02 -12.63 14.21
N PHE A 52 -10.83 -13.35 13.42
CA PHE A 52 -10.65 -14.79 13.25
C PHE A 52 -9.31 -15.12 12.60
N PHE A 53 -8.95 -14.47 11.49
CA PHE A 53 -7.65 -14.65 10.84
C PHE A 53 -6.49 -14.35 11.79
N LYS A 54 -6.57 -13.27 12.57
CA LYS A 54 -5.60 -12.96 13.63
C LYS A 54 -5.46 -14.13 14.61
N SER A 55 -6.58 -14.69 15.09
CA SER A 55 -6.58 -15.83 16.02
C SER A 55 -5.97 -17.10 15.40
N ARG A 56 -6.00 -17.24 14.08
CA ARG A 56 -5.34 -18.33 13.31
C ARG A 56 -3.89 -18.02 12.95
N GLY A 57 -3.35 -16.92 13.46
CA GLY A 57 -1.95 -16.56 13.34
C GLY A 57 -1.60 -15.72 12.10
N VAL A 58 -2.59 -15.20 11.37
CA VAL A 58 -2.34 -14.13 10.38
C VAL A 58 -1.81 -12.90 11.11
N ASN A 59 -0.81 -12.25 10.52
CA ASN A 59 -0.23 -11.02 11.08
C ASN A 59 -0.32 -9.81 10.16
N THR A 60 -0.62 -10.00 8.88
CA THR A 60 -0.71 -8.90 7.91
C THR A 60 -1.92 -9.09 7.01
N VAL A 61 -2.60 -7.99 6.71
CA VAL A 61 -3.69 -7.96 5.73
C VAL A 61 -3.27 -7.09 4.55
N ARG A 62 -3.56 -7.57 3.35
CA ARG A 62 -3.42 -6.82 2.11
C ARG A 62 -4.77 -6.27 1.65
N LEU A 63 -4.80 -5.00 1.26
CA LEU A 63 -5.89 -4.39 0.50
C LEU A 63 -5.38 -3.83 -0.81
N LYS A 64 -6.06 -4.14 -1.91
CA LYS A 64 -5.91 -3.43 -3.19
C LYS A 64 -6.72 -2.14 -3.16
N ILE A 65 -6.22 -1.12 -3.85
CA ILE A 65 -6.94 0.13 -4.08
C ILE A 65 -6.98 0.45 -5.58
N TRP A 66 -8.20 0.77 -6.05
CA TRP A 66 -8.55 1.25 -7.38
C TRP A 66 -8.80 2.76 -7.32
N HIS A 67 -8.58 3.45 -8.44
CA HIS A 67 -8.64 4.91 -8.52
C HIS A 67 -10.08 5.43 -8.46
N THR A 68 -10.96 5.00 -9.37
CA THR A 68 -12.38 5.40 -9.41
C THR A 68 -13.24 4.23 -9.89
N PRO A 69 -13.39 3.17 -9.07
CA PRO A 69 -14.17 2.00 -9.44
C PRO A 69 -15.68 2.29 -9.41
N ILE A 70 -16.41 1.71 -10.36
CA ILE A 70 -17.84 1.99 -10.58
C ILE A 70 -18.71 1.52 -9.40
N MET A 71 -18.36 0.39 -8.77
CA MET A 71 -19.17 -0.22 -7.72
C MET A 71 -18.86 0.32 -6.30
N GLY A 72 -17.94 1.26 -6.15
CA GLY A 72 -17.60 1.84 -4.84
C GLY A 72 -16.74 0.95 -3.92
N TYR A 73 -16.42 -0.28 -4.32
CA TYR A 73 -15.47 -1.15 -3.60
C TYR A 73 -14.04 -0.93 -4.06
N ASN A 74 -13.09 -1.07 -3.13
CA ASN A 74 -11.66 -0.83 -3.36
C ASN A 74 -11.33 0.64 -3.71
N ASN A 75 -12.25 1.59 -3.50
CA ASN A 75 -11.92 3.02 -3.58
C ASN A 75 -11.29 3.48 -2.25
N ILE A 76 -10.98 4.78 -2.14
CA ILE A 76 -10.39 5.33 -0.92
C ILE A 76 -11.36 5.22 0.28
N GLU A 77 -12.65 5.43 0.08
CA GLU A 77 -13.66 5.33 1.15
C GLU A 77 -13.73 3.93 1.76
N SER A 78 -13.92 2.89 0.92
CA SER A 78 -14.00 1.49 1.40
C SER A 78 -12.65 1.01 1.94
N THR A 79 -11.53 1.48 1.38
CA THR A 79 -10.19 1.20 1.90
C THR A 79 -10.00 1.77 3.32
N LEU A 80 -10.48 2.99 3.58
CA LEU A 80 -10.40 3.62 4.91
C LEU A 80 -11.20 2.84 5.96
N GLU A 81 -12.41 2.38 5.61
CA GLU A 81 -13.24 1.57 6.51
C GLU A 81 -12.57 0.22 6.84
N MET A 82 -12.04 -0.46 5.82
CA MET A 82 -11.33 -1.72 6.01
C MET A 82 -10.02 -1.53 6.79
N ALA A 83 -9.30 -0.44 6.56
CA ALA A 83 -8.07 -0.13 7.29
C ALA A 83 -8.33 0.07 8.79
N GLU A 84 -9.44 0.70 9.18
CA GLU A 84 -9.84 0.79 10.58
C GLU A 84 -10.05 -0.59 11.21
N ARG A 85 -10.80 -1.48 10.54
CA ARG A 85 -11.05 -2.84 11.04
C ARG A 85 -9.76 -3.65 11.20
N ILE A 86 -8.83 -3.51 10.24
CA ILE A 86 -7.52 -4.17 10.28
C ILE A 86 -6.72 -3.68 11.51
N LYS A 87 -6.65 -2.36 11.74
CA LYS A 87 -5.91 -1.78 12.87
C LYS A 87 -6.55 -2.09 14.21
N GLN A 88 -7.88 -2.10 14.30
CA GLN A 88 -8.62 -2.51 15.51
C GLN A 88 -8.35 -3.99 15.87
N SER A 89 -8.03 -4.83 14.89
CA SER A 89 -7.66 -6.23 15.08
C SER A 89 -6.15 -6.44 15.31
N GLU A 90 -5.38 -5.34 15.47
CA GLU A 90 -3.93 -5.34 15.71
C GLU A 90 -3.15 -6.10 14.61
N LEU A 91 -3.61 -6.01 13.36
CA LEU A 91 -2.94 -6.58 12.19
C LEU A 91 -2.09 -5.51 11.50
N ASP A 92 -0.96 -5.94 10.93
CA ASP A 92 -0.22 -5.12 9.99
C ASP A 92 -1.03 -4.97 8.69
N PHE A 93 -0.80 -3.86 8.00
CA PHE A 93 -1.56 -3.50 6.80
C PHE A 93 -0.61 -3.29 5.61
N LEU A 94 -0.86 -3.98 4.50
CA LEU A 94 -0.23 -3.75 3.20
C LEU A 94 -1.24 -3.12 2.25
N LEU A 95 -0.93 -1.94 1.74
CA LEU A 95 -1.73 -1.27 0.70
C LEU A 95 -1.12 -1.56 -0.67
N ASN A 96 -1.93 -2.00 -1.63
CA ASN A 96 -1.50 -2.26 -2.99
C ASN A 96 -2.20 -1.32 -3.99
N PHE A 97 -1.44 -0.40 -4.56
CA PHE A 97 -1.93 0.50 -5.61
C PHE A 97 -2.00 -0.22 -6.95
N HIS A 98 -3.19 -0.27 -7.55
CA HIS A 98 -3.35 -0.76 -8.91
C HIS A 98 -3.09 0.30 -9.98
N TYR A 99 -3.26 1.59 -9.64
CA TYR A 99 -3.26 2.70 -10.60
C TYR A 99 -4.18 2.44 -11.81
N SER A 100 -5.36 1.87 -11.54
CA SER A 100 -6.42 1.62 -12.51
C SER A 100 -7.77 1.78 -11.81
N ASP A 101 -8.85 1.95 -12.59
CA ASP A 101 -10.23 1.92 -12.07
C ASP A 101 -10.73 0.48 -11.86
N THR A 102 -9.96 -0.51 -12.31
CA THR A 102 -10.30 -1.93 -12.22
C THR A 102 -9.06 -2.79 -11.94
N TRP A 103 -9.20 -4.10 -12.09
CA TRP A 103 -8.13 -5.05 -11.87
C TRP A 103 -6.96 -4.82 -12.84
N SER A 104 -5.74 -4.85 -12.29
CA SER A 104 -4.49 -4.72 -13.03
C SER A 104 -3.71 -6.02 -12.90
N ASP A 105 -3.19 -6.52 -14.00
CA ASP A 105 -2.52 -7.82 -14.13
C ASP A 105 -1.57 -7.80 -15.34
N PRO A 106 -0.80 -8.86 -15.64
CA PRO A 106 0.14 -8.86 -16.76
C PRO A 106 -0.49 -8.70 -18.16
N SER A 107 -1.81 -8.85 -18.28
CA SER A 107 -2.60 -8.67 -19.49
C SER A 107 -3.43 -7.38 -19.50
N ASN A 108 -3.58 -6.70 -18.36
CA ASN A 108 -4.35 -5.47 -18.23
C ASN A 108 -3.68 -4.47 -17.28
N GLN A 109 -3.28 -3.30 -17.78
CA GLN A 109 -2.77 -2.19 -16.96
C GLN A 109 -3.39 -0.86 -17.41
N GLU A 110 -4.69 -0.88 -17.73
CA GLU A 110 -5.40 0.29 -18.25
C GLU A 110 -5.37 1.47 -17.27
N LYS A 111 -5.06 2.65 -17.80
CA LYS A 111 -5.11 3.90 -17.03
C LYS A 111 -6.53 4.16 -16.51
N PRO A 112 -6.68 4.77 -15.32
CA PRO A 112 -7.95 5.31 -14.88
C PRO A 112 -8.53 6.24 -15.95
N LEU A 113 -9.86 6.28 -16.06
CA LEU A 113 -10.57 7.11 -17.05
C LEU A 113 -10.16 8.58 -16.95
N ALA A 114 -9.95 9.07 -15.72
CA ALA A 114 -9.50 10.43 -15.45
C ALA A 114 -8.13 10.76 -16.06
N TRP A 115 -7.31 9.75 -16.37
CA TRP A 115 -5.91 9.92 -16.81
C TRP A 115 -5.68 9.55 -18.28
N GLN A 116 -6.70 9.03 -18.99
CA GLN A 116 -6.53 8.51 -20.35
C GLN A 116 -5.99 9.55 -21.34
N ASN A 117 -6.39 10.82 -21.19
CA ASN A 117 -6.03 11.91 -22.10
C ASN A 117 -4.89 12.82 -21.60
N LEU A 118 -4.23 12.45 -20.50
CA LEU A 118 -3.10 13.21 -20.00
C LEU A 118 -1.87 12.99 -20.87
N ASN A 119 -1.06 14.05 -21.03
CA ASN A 119 0.30 13.88 -21.52
C ASN A 119 1.16 13.24 -20.42
N PHE A 120 2.36 12.78 -20.79
CA PHE A 120 3.21 12.01 -19.88
C PHE A 120 3.61 12.78 -18.61
N GLU A 121 3.90 14.08 -18.72
CA GLU A 121 4.24 14.94 -17.57
C GLU A 121 3.07 15.04 -16.58
N ASN A 122 1.86 15.31 -17.07
CA ASN A 122 0.66 15.37 -16.25
C ASN A 122 0.27 13.99 -15.69
N LEU A 123 0.59 12.89 -16.38
CA LEU A 123 0.40 11.54 -15.88
C LEU A 123 1.34 11.25 -14.70
N CYS A 124 2.61 11.65 -14.80
CA CYS A 124 3.58 11.57 -13.70
C CYS A 124 3.15 12.43 -12.49
N ASP A 125 2.62 13.63 -12.72
CA ASP A 125 2.07 14.43 -11.62
C ASP A 125 0.83 13.76 -11.00
N SER A 126 -0.06 13.21 -11.82
CA SER A 126 -1.30 12.58 -11.36
C SER A 126 -1.03 11.35 -10.49
N ILE A 127 -0.07 10.48 -10.87
CA ILE A 127 0.30 9.33 -10.04
C ILE A 127 0.89 9.79 -8.71
N ARG A 128 1.77 10.81 -8.71
CA ARG A 128 2.34 11.39 -7.49
C ARG A 128 1.26 11.93 -6.56
N GLN A 129 0.33 12.72 -7.09
CA GLN A 129 -0.75 13.33 -6.31
C GLN A 129 -1.74 12.30 -5.77
N TYR A 130 -2.06 11.27 -6.56
CA TYR A 130 -2.95 10.21 -6.11
C TYR A 130 -2.33 9.39 -4.98
N SER A 131 -1.06 8.98 -5.11
CA SER A 131 -0.36 8.26 -4.04
C SER A 131 -0.23 9.12 -2.77
N TYR A 132 0.10 10.40 -2.91
CA TYR A 132 0.10 11.35 -1.80
C TYR A 132 -1.26 11.47 -1.12
N HIS A 133 -2.33 11.59 -1.91
CA HIS A 133 -3.69 11.74 -1.41
C HIS A 133 -4.11 10.53 -0.57
N VAL A 134 -3.96 9.32 -1.10
CA VAL A 134 -4.35 8.08 -0.44
C VAL A 134 -3.58 7.87 0.86
N ILE A 135 -2.25 8.03 0.85
CA ILE A 135 -1.44 7.86 2.05
C ILE A 135 -1.74 8.94 3.08
N THR A 136 -1.97 10.20 2.66
CA THR A 136 -2.39 11.28 3.56
C THR A 136 -3.73 10.98 4.23
N LYS A 137 -4.70 10.43 3.49
CA LYS A 137 -6.01 10.05 4.05
C LYS A 137 -5.88 8.97 5.14
N LEU A 138 -5.14 7.90 4.84
CA LEU A 138 -4.85 6.83 5.81
C LEU A 138 -4.06 7.33 7.02
N LYS A 139 -3.07 8.20 6.80
CA LYS A 139 -2.29 8.84 7.87
C LYS A 139 -3.20 9.66 8.79
N ASN A 140 -4.08 10.48 8.24
CA ASN A 140 -4.99 11.33 9.01
C ASN A 140 -6.03 10.52 9.80
N GLN A 141 -6.37 9.32 9.34
CA GLN A 141 -7.22 8.36 10.06
C GLN A 141 -6.44 7.55 11.11
N ASN A 142 -5.12 7.72 11.21
CA ASN A 142 -4.24 6.89 12.05
C ASN A 142 -4.21 5.41 11.63
N THR A 143 -4.45 5.12 10.35
CA THR A 143 -4.47 3.77 9.76
C THR A 143 -3.38 3.56 8.72
N LEU A 144 -2.27 4.30 8.82
CA LEU A 144 -1.14 4.22 7.90
C LEU A 144 -0.73 2.74 7.63
N PRO A 145 -0.55 2.34 6.36
CA PRO A 145 -0.08 0.99 6.05
C PRO A 145 1.34 0.78 6.59
N ASN A 146 1.69 -0.47 6.87
CA ASN A 146 3.04 -0.90 7.21
C ASN A 146 3.89 -1.10 5.94
N PHE A 147 3.24 -1.52 4.85
CA PHE A 147 3.85 -1.80 3.56
C PHE A 147 3.03 -1.17 2.44
N VAL A 148 3.70 -0.72 1.39
CA VAL A 148 3.05 -0.22 0.18
C VAL A 148 3.62 -0.95 -1.02
N GLN A 149 2.73 -1.46 -1.88
CA GLN A 149 3.07 -2.00 -3.19
C GLN A 149 2.65 -0.97 -4.24
N VAL A 150 3.61 -0.59 -5.09
CA VAL A 150 3.42 0.39 -6.17
C VAL A 150 3.18 -0.39 -7.47
N GLY A 151 1.93 -0.49 -7.90
CA GLY A 151 1.53 -1.30 -9.06
C GLY A 151 1.30 -2.77 -8.70
N ASN A 152 0.37 -3.42 -9.41
CA ASN A 152 0.08 -4.85 -9.27
C ASN A 152 0.58 -5.61 -10.52
N GLU A 153 1.37 -6.67 -10.31
CA GLU A 153 1.83 -7.58 -11.38
C GLU A 153 2.34 -6.82 -12.61
N THR A 154 3.34 -5.98 -12.37
CA THR A 154 3.84 -4.97 -13.32
C THR A 154 4.87 -5.52 -14.30
N ASP A 155 4.75 -6.80 -14.68
CA ASP A 155 5.70 -7.53 -15.51
C ASP A 155 5.98 -6.80 -16.84
N CYS A 156 4.94 -6.21 -17.42
CA CYS A 156 5.01 -5.37 -18.61
C CYS A 156 4.78 -3.89 -18.33
N GLY A 157 5.05 -3.45 -17.10
CA GLY A 157 4.91 -2.07 -16.62
C GLY A 157 3.50 -1.73 -16.13
N ILE A 158 3.18 -0.44 -16.05
CA ILE A 158 1.90 0.10 -15.55
C ILE A 158 1.34 1.18 -16.48
N LEU A 159 0.08 1.57 -16.29
CA LEU A 159 -0.53 2.75 -16.95
C LEU A 159 -0.33 2.72 -18.48
N TRP A 160 -0.78 1.65 -19.12
CA TRP A 160 -0.56 1.47 -20.55
C TRP A 160 -1.33 2.50 -21.39
N PRO A 161 -0.76 2.96 -22.52
CA PRO A 161 0.52 2.52 -23.10
C PRO A 161 1.76 3.22 -22.53
N ASP A 162 1.60 4.28 -21.75
CA ASP A 162 2.68 5.19 -21.34
C ASP A 162 3.80 4.52 -20.54
N GLY A 163 3.48 3.49 -19.75
CA GLY A 163 4.48 2.68 -19.02
C GLY A 163 4.66 1.25 -19.54
N TYR A 164 4.17 0.90 -20.74
CA TYR A 164 4.27 -0.46 -21.27
C TYR A 164 5.68 -0.78 -21.78
N VAL A 165 6.37 -1.80 -21.25
CA VAL A 165 7.79 -2.11 -21.59
C VAL A 165 8.01 -3.44 -22.33
N CYS A 166 6.94 -4.10 -22.76
CA CYS A 166 7.01 -5.38 -23.46
C CYS A 166 6.92 -5.23 -24.98
N GLY A 167 7.18 -6.33 -25.71
CA GLY A 167 7.06 -6.37 -27.17
C GLY A 167 7.93 -5.33 -27.88
N GLU A 168 7.35 -4.61 -28.85
CA GLU A 168 8.03 -3.56 -29.62
C GLU A 168 8.42 -2.33 -28.77
N SER A 169 7.75 -2.17 -27.62
CA SER A 169 8.02 -1.08 -26.68
C SER A 169 9.18 -1.39 -25.71
N ASN A 170 9.83 -2.55 -25.81
CA ASN A 170 11.01 -2.87 -25.01
C ASN A 170 12.25 -2.11 -25.51
N ASN A 171 12.34 -0.83 -25.15
CA ASN A 171 13.44 0.06 -25.49
C ASN A 171 13.75 1.05 -24.35
N GLU A 172 14.92 1.69 -24.41
CA GLU A 172 15.43 2.57 -23.33
C GLU A 172 14.46 3.70 -22.97
N ALA A 173 13.92 4.41 -23.97
CA ALA A 173 13.00 5.52 -23.74
C ALA A 173 11.75 5.08 -22.96
N GLN A 174 11.26 3.87 -23.24
CA GLN A 174 10.08 3.36 -22.58
C GLN A 174 10.37 2.84 -21.16
N TRP A 175 11.55 2.27 -20.93
CA TRP A 175 12.02 1.97 -19.57
C TRP A 175 12.22 3.24 -18.73
N ASP A 176 12.66 4.35 -19.35
CA ASP A 176 12.74 5.65 -18.68
C ASP A 176 11.36 6.21 -18.32
N ASN A 177 10.36 6.03 -19.20
CA ASN A 177 8.98 6.38 -18.87
C ASN A 177 8.46 5.56 -17.67
N LEU A 178 8.64 4.23 -17.70
CA LEU A 178 8.22 3.38 -16.58
C LEU A 178 8.92 3.76 -15.27
N ARG A 179 10.23 4.05 -15.32
CA ARG A 179 11.02 4.52 -14.18
C ARG A 179 10.44 5.83 -13.61
N ALA A 180 10.12 6.79 -14.47
CA ALA A 180 9.58 8.08 -14.05
C ALA A 180 8.23 7.90 -13.34
N LEU A 181 7.34 7.03 -13.84
CA LEU A 181 6.06 6.73 -13.17
C LEU A 181 6.26 6.17 -11.76
N PHE A 182 7.17 5.20 -11.58
CA PHE A 182 7.48 4.64 -10.26
C PHE A 182 8.09 5.66 -9.31
N ILE A 183 9.04 6.49 -9.79
CA ILE A 183 9.65 7.55 -8.98
C ILE A 183 8.58 8.51 -8.47
N HIS A 184 7.70 9.00 -9.35
CA HIS A 184 6.65 9.94 -8.97
C HIS A 184 5.64 9.33 -7.98
N ALA A 185 5.26 8.06 -8.15
CA ALA A 185 4.45 7.35 -7.17
C ALA A 185 5.11 7.30 -5.78
N ILE A 186 6.40 6.92 -5.74
CA ILE A 186 7.19 6.82 -4.50
C ILE A 186 7.37 8.20 -3.85
N GLU A 187 7.62 9.24 -4.63
CA GLU A 187 7.66 10.62 -4.14
C GLU A 187 6.35 11.03 -3.49
N GLY A 188 5.20 10.70 -4.10
CA GLY A 188 3.88 10.94 -3.54
C GLY A 188 3.70 10.28 -2.16
N ILE A 189 4.09 9.01 -2.05
CA ILE A 189 4.06 8.25 -0.79
C ILE A 189 4.94 8.92 0.27
N ASN A 190 6.19 9.26 -0.06
CA ASN A 190 7.14 9.85 0.89
C ASN A 190 6.72 11.24 1.35
N LEU A 191 6.20 12.08 0.45
CA LEU A 191 5.67 13.41 0.79
C LEU A 191 4.56 13.34 1.83
N ALA A 192 3.72 12.31 1.78
CA ALA A 192 2.65 12.12 2.77
C ALA A 192 3.23 11.78 4.16
N LEU A 193 4.37 11.10 4.22
CA LEU A 193 5.04 10.76 5.48
C LEU A 193 5.74 11.97 6.11
N ASP A 194 6.50 12.73 5.32
CA ASP A 194 7.38 13.81 5.80
C ASP A 194 6.62 15.02 6.35
N SER A 195 5.36 15.20 5.94
CA SER A 195 4.55 16.39 6.24
C SER A 195 4.18 16.64 7.72
N ASN A 196 4.67 15.85 8.70
CA ASN A 196 4.56 16.13 10.14
C ASN A 196 5.46 15.21 11.02
N ALA A 197 6.78 15.31 10.90
CA ALA A 197 7.69 14.64 11.85
C ALA A 197 7.81 15.42 13.17
N THR A 198 6.81 15.31 14.05
CA THR A 198 7.05 15.46 15.51
C THR A 198 7.63 14.14 16.03
N SER A 199 8.96 14.07 15.98
CA SER A 199 9.96 13.26 16.71
C SER A 199 9.69 11.89 17.37
N ASP A 200 8.48 11.29 17.41
CA ASP A 200 8.27 10.04 18.18
C ASP A 200 7.71 8.84 17.41
N ASN A 201 7.33 8.96 16.13
CA ASN A 201 6.84 7.81 15.35
C ASN A 201 7.50 7.73 13.98
N MET A 202 8.78 7.35 13.94
CA MET A 202 9.45 6.96 12.70
C MET A 202 9.00 5.56 12.28
N ILE A 203 7.76 5.45 11.80
CA ILE A 203 7.30 4.27 11.07
C ILE A 203 7.94 4.37 9.69
N SER A 204 9.08 3.68 9.51
CA SER A 204 9.64 3.44 8.19
C SER A 204 8.68 2.53 7.43
N LEU A 205 7.97 3.07 6.44
CA LEU A 205 7.38 2.23 5.40
C LEU A 205 8.50 1.39 4.80
N LYS A 206 8.26 0.08 4.68
CA LYS A 206 9.17 -0.82 4.00
C LYS A 206 8.58 -1.13 2.64
N ASN A 207 9.30 -0.76 1.59
CA ASN A 207 8.97 -1.16 0.23
C ASN A 207 9.29 -2.65 0.10
N LEU A 208 8.34 -3.43 -0.41
CA LEU A 208 8.54 -4.84 -0.79
C LEU A 208 8.90 -4.94 -2.26
#